data_AF-A0AAN8SW37-F1
#
_entry.id   AF-A0AAN8SW37-F1
#
_cell.length_a   1.000
_cell.length_b   1.000
_cell.length_c   1.000
_cell.angle_alpha   90.00
_cell.angle_beta   90.00
_cell.angle_gamma   90.00
#
_symmetry.space_group_name_H-M   'P 1'
#
loop_
_entity.id
_entity.type
_entity.pdbx_description
1 polymer ?
#
loop_
_entity_poly.entity_id
_entity_poly.type
_entity_poly.pdbx_seq_one_letter_code
_entity_poly.pdbx_strand_id
1 'polypeptide(L)'
;MKIRMDEDDGFEDAGTGTPLSAIAEAFEELSSNNDLMLKPFCHACSHVSVLFGSLGIAFKFAELEYVSKVRDLTEASEIFGSLNSILDYDVRNDTVRTPGSLSRNLRRVRQGLDLIRALFQNFLST
;
A
#
# COMPACT_ATOMS: atom_id res chain seq x y z
N MET A 1 1.87 52.04 -10.81
CA MET A 1 1.27 50.82 -11.40
C MET A 1 1.56 49.68 -10.44
N LYS A 2 0.55 49.25 -9.68
CA LYS A 2 0.70 48.28 -8.58
C LYS A 2 0.22 46.93 -9.11
N ILE A 3 1.15 46.03 -9.40
CA ILE A 3 0.83 44.67 -9.84
C ILE A 3 0.31 43.94 -8.60
N ARG A 4 -0.96 43.53 -8.63
CA ARG A 4 -1.51 42.60 -7.64
C ARG A 4 -0.99 41.23 -8.03
N MET A 5 -0.24 40.60 -7.13
CA MET A 5 0.01 39.17 -7.19
C MET A 5 -1.24 38.53 -6.60
N ASP A 6 -2.05 37.93 -7.45
CA ASP A 6 -3.12 37.04 -7.05
C ASP A 6 -2.45 35.69 -6.73
N GLU A 7 -2.20 35.44 -5.44
CA GLU A 7 -1.97 34.08 -4.91
C GLU A 7 -3.36 33.50 -4.61
N ASP A 8 -3.92 32.84 -5.62
CA ASP A 8 -5.01 31.87 -5.47
C ASP A 8 -4.59 30.58 -6.16
N ASP A 9 -3.59 29.94 -5.58
CA ASP A 9 -3.29 28.52 -5.76
C ASP A 9 -4.20 27.69 -4.84
N GLY A 10 -5.51 27.94 -4.99
CA GLY A 10 -6.54 27.02 -4.54
C GLY A 10 -6.32 25.68 -5.22
N PHE A 11 -5.99 24.66 -4.42
CA PHE A 11 -5.93 23.29 -4.86
C PHE A 11 -7.31 22.92 -5.42
N GLU A 12 -7.43 22.87 -6.75
CA GLU A 12 -8.66 22.41 -7.39
C GLU A 12 -8.95 20.99 -6.89
N ASP A 13 -10.06 20.86 -6.16
CA ASP A 13 -10.66 19.58 -5.79
C ASP A 13 -11.12 18.92 -7.08
N ALA A 14 -10.20 18.22 -7.73
CA ALA A 14 -10.51 17.33 -8.81
C ALA A 14 -11.49 16.30 -8.25
N GLY A 15 -12.69 16.19 -8.84
CA GLY A 15 -13.82 15.34 -8.40
C GLY A 15 -13.57 13.82 -8.42
N THR A 16 -12.34 13.39 -8.15
CA THR A 16 -11.85 12.06 -7.85
C THR A 16 -10.96 12.21 -6.62
N GLY A 17 -11.35 11.63 -5.48
CA GLY A 17 -10.73 11.91 -4.18
C GLY A 17 -9.19 11.90 -4.17
N THR A 18 -8.60 12.69 -3.27
CA THR A 18 -7.14 12.78 -3.07
C THR A 18 -6.49 11.39 -2.86
N PRO A 19 -5.17 11.23 -3.12
CA PRO A 19 -4.48 9.97 -2.84
C PRO A 19 -4.63 9.49 -1.38
N LEU A 20 -4.70 10.41 -0.41
CA LEU A 20 -4.90 10.07 0.99
C LEU A 20 -6.32 9.57 1.29
N SER A 21 -7.35 10.17 0.67
CA SER A 21 -8.73 9.70 0.85
C SER A 21 -8.94 8.35 0.16
N ALA A 22 -8.37 8.13 -1.02
CA ALA A 22 -8.41 6.83 -1.70
C ALA A 22 -7.75 5.71 -0.87
N ILE A 23 -6.64 6.02 -0.18
CA ILE A 23 -6.00 5.08 0.75
C ILE A 23 -6.93 4.82 1.95
N ALA A 24 -7.49 5.86 2.56
CA ALA A 24 -8.38 5.70 3.71
C ALA A 24 -9.60 4.82 3.37
N GLU A 25 -10.30 5.14 2.27
CA GLU A 25 -11.46 4.39 1.77
C GLU A 25 -11.10 2.92 1.52
N ALA A 26 -10.01 2.65 0.80
CA ALA A 26 -9.60 1.28 0.48
C ALA A 26 -9.25 0.45 1.73
N PHE A 27 -8.64 1.06 2.75
CA PHE A 27 -8.31 0.36 4.01
C PHE A 27 -9.53 0.22 4.94
N GLU A 28 -10.49 1.15 4.91
CA GLU A 28 -11.78 1.02 5.61
C GLU A 28 -12.59 -0.14 5.02
N GLU A 29 -12.73 -0.21 3.70
CA GLU A 29 -13.37 -1.34 3.02
C GLU A 29 -12.69 -2.66 3.35
N LEU A 30 -11.35 -2.70 3.31
CA LEU A 30 -10.57 -3.89 3.66
C LEU A 30 -10.79 -4.31 5.12
N SER A 31 -10.90 -3.36 6.06
CA SER A 31 -11.12 -3.66 7.48
C SER A 31 -12.49 -4.28 7.77
N SER A 32 -13.48 -4.01 6.92
CA SER A 32 -14.81 -4.63 6.98
C SER A 32 -14.83 -6.06 6.43
N ASN A 33 -13.78 -6.47 5.72
CA ASN A 33 -13.64 -7.79 5.12
C ASN A 33 -13.06 -8.81 6.14
N ASN A 34 -13.94 -9.56 6.80
CA ASN A 34 -13.55 -10.53 7.84
C ASN A 34 -12.54 -11.60 7.38
N ASP A 35 -12.54 -11.95 6.09
CA ASP A 35 -11.71 -13.04 5.55
C ASP A 35 -10.38 -12.56 4.94
N LEU A 36 -10.12 -11.24 4.97
CA LEU A 36 -8.95 -10.60 4.34
C LEU A 36 -8.66 -11.17 2.95
N MET A 37 -9.63 -10.99 2.06
CA MET A 37 -9.53 -11.40 0.66
C MET A 37 -8.28 -10.79 0.01
N LEU A 38 -7.52 -11.62 -0.71
CA LEU A 38 -6.21 -11.25 -1.24
C LEU A 38 -6.31 -10.12 -2.28
N LYS A 39 -7.33 -10.17 -3.14
CA LYS A 39 -7.52 -9.16 -4.20
C LYS A 39 -7.85 -7.77 -3.65
N PRO A 40 -8.85 -7.58 -2.75
CA PRO A 40 -9.04 -6.31 -2.05
C PRO A 40 -7.81 -5.85 -1.26
N PHE A 41 -7.11 -6.77 -0.59
CA PHE A 41 -5.86 -6.44 0.11
C PHE A 41 -4.81 -5.85 -0.83
N CYS A 42 -4.56 -6.51 -1.98
CA CYS A 42 -3.62 -6.02 -2.98
C CYS A 42 -4.04 -4.68 -3.59
N HIS A 43 -5.35 -4.48 -3.81
CA HIS A 43 -5.89 -3.20 -4.28
C HIS A 43 -5.60 -2.07 -3.29
N ALA A 44 -5.92 -2.25 -2.01
CA ALA A 44 -5.62 -1.27 -0.96
C ALA A 44 -4.11 -1.00 -0.85
N CYS A 45 -3.29 -2.05 -0.89
CA CYS A 45 -1.83 -1.93 -0.84
C CYS A 45 -1.27 -1.16 -2.05
N SER A 46 -1.89 -1.23 -3.23
CA SER A 46 -1.41 -0.54 -4.43
C SER A 46 -1.47 0.98 -4.31
N HIS A 47 -2.49 1.52 -3.63
CA HIS A 47 -2.64 2.95 -3.39
C HIS A 47 -1.51 3.53 -2.54
N VAL A 48 -0.97 2.73 -1.60
CA VAL A 48 0.13 3.14 -0.71
C VAL A 48 1.44 3.41 -1.46
N SER A 49 1.61 2.87 -2.67
CA SER A 49 2.82 3.07 -3.47
C SER A 49 3.14 4.55 -3.73
N VAL A 50 2.12 5.39 -3.90
CA VAL A 50 2.27 6.85 -4.09
C VAL A 50 2.99 7.50 -2.92
N LEU A 51 2.74 7.05 -1.69
CA LEU A 51 3.35 7.64 -0.49
C LEU A 51 4.86 7.40 -0.43
N PHE A 52 5.33 6.23 -0.88
CA PHE A 52 6.77 5.98 -0.96
C PHE A 52 7.46 6.90 -1.96
N GLY A 53 6.80 7.21 -3.08
CA GLY A 53 7.31 8.17 -4.06
C GLY A 53 7.42 9.60 -3.50
N SER A 54 6.51 10.00 -2.62
CA SER A 54 6.51 11.31 -1.96
C SER A 54 7.66 11.51 -0.95
N LEU A 55 8.31 10.44 -0.49
CA LEU A 55 9.43 10.52 0.47
C LEU A 55 10.79 10.83 -0.20
N GLY A 56 10.81 10.96 -1.52
CA GLY A 56 12.01 11.33 -2.29
C GLY A 56 13.01 10.18 -2.47
N ILE A 57 14.18 10.53 -3.03
CA ILE A 57 15.16 9.55 -3.55
C ILE A 57 15.69 8.58 -2.48
N ALA A 58 15.76 9.00 -1.21
CA ALA A 58 16.22 8.17 -0.10
C ALA A 58 15.33 6.93 0.11
N PHE A 59 14.06 6.99 -0.30
CA PHE A 59 13.10 5.90 -0.16
C PHE A 59 12.82 5.17 -1.49
N LYS A 60 13.56 5.47 -2.57
CA LYS A 60 13.31 4.86 -3.88
C LYS A 60 13.45 3.34 -3.86
N PHE A 61 14.39 2.81 -3.08
CA PHE A 61 14.52 1.37 -2.90
C PHE A 61 13.29 0.77 -2.19
N ALA A 62 12.77 1.44 -1.16
CA ALA A 62 11.58 0.99 -0.45
C ALA A 62 10.34 1.00 -1.36
N GLU A 63 10.20 2.02 -2.20
CA GLU A 63 9.16 2.09 -3.24
C GLU A 63 9.24 0.89 -4.20
N LEU A 64 10.41 0.65 -4.79
CA LEU A 64 10.62 -0.44 -5.76
C LEU A 64 10.39 -1.82 -5.12
N GLU A 65 10.94 -2.04 -3.93
CA GLU A 65 10.72 -3.26 -3.18
C GLU A 65 9.23 -3.44 -2.87
N TYR A 66 8.55 -2.44 -2.34
CA TYR A 66 7.14 -2.54 -2.00
C TYR A 66 6.27 -2.84 -3.22
N VAL A 67 6.43 -2.07 -4.30
CA VAL A 67 5.66 -2.21 -5.55
C VAL A 67 5.86 -3.59 -6.16
N SER A 68 7.11 -4.09 -6.21
CA SER A 68 7.35 -5.44 -6.75
C SER A 68 6.63 -6.51 -5.93
N LYS A 69 6.58 -6.39 -4.61
CA LYS A 69 5.95 -7.40 -3.73
C LYS A 69 4.43 -7.35 -3.80
N VAL A 70 3.85 -6.16 -3.91
CA VAL A 70 2.41 -6.00 -4.17
C VAL A 70 2.05 -6.62 -5.51
N ARG A 71 2.85 -6.40 -6.57
CA ARG A 71 2.61 -7.01 -7.89
C ARG A 71 2.60 -8.54 -7.82
N ASP A 72 3.62 -9.14 -7.20
CA ASP A 72 3.70 -10.61 -7.06
C ASP A 72 2.45 -11.17 -6.34
N LEU A 73 1.93 -10.47 -5.33
CA LEU A 73 0.70 -10.87 -4.61
C LEU A 73 -0.58 -10.63 -5.44
N THR A 74 -0.62 -9.56 -6.23
CA THR A 74 -1.72 -9.29 -7.17
C THR A 74 -1.83 -10.42 -8.21
N GLU A 75 -0.70 -10.87 -8.76
CA GLU A 75 -0.68 -12.01 -9.68
C GLU A 75 -1.17 -13.29 -8.99
N ALA A 76 -0.75 -13.53 -7.75
CA ALA A 76 -1.24 -14.64 -6.94
C ALA A 76 -2.76 -14.55 -6.62
N SER A 77 -3.34 -13.35 -6.58
CA SER A 77 -4.76 -13.14 -6.27
C SER A 77 -5.73 -13.70 -7.32
N GLU A 78 -5.23 -14.01 -8.51
CA GLU A 78 -6.00 -14.69 -9.56
C GLU A 78 -6.16 -16.20 -9.29
N ILE A 79 -5.36 -16.76 -8.38
CA ILE A 79 -5.37 -18.19 -8.01
C ILE A 79 -5.83 -18.39 -6.56
N PHE A 80 -5.43 -17.49 -5.67
CA PHE A 80 -5.65 -17.59 -4.23
C PHE A 80 -6.68 -16.58 -3.74
N GLY A 81 -7.65 -17.02 -2.95
CA GLY A 81 -8.77 -16.18 -2.52
C GLY A 81 -8.42 -15.23 -1.36
N SER A 82 -7.62 -15.69 -0.39
CA SER A 82 -7.38 -14.98 0.87
C SER A 82 -5.91 -14.98 1.28
N LEU A 83 -5.52 -14.09 2.20
CA LEU A 83 -4.19 -14.11 2.80
C LEU A 83 -3.85 -15.47 3.44
N ASN A 84 -4.82 -16.10 4.11
CA ASN A 84 -4.60 -17.42 4.70
C ASN A 84 -4.29 -18.48 3.64
N SER A 85 -4.95 -18.42 2.48
CA SER A 85 -4.72 -19.42 1.42
C SER A 85 -3.30 -19.42 0.86
N ILE A 86 -2.64 -18.26 0.76
CA ILE A 86 -1.24 -18.16 0.32
C ILE A 86 -0.25 -18.61 1.42
N LEU A 87 -0.58 -18.36 2.69
CA LEU A 87 0.21 -18.83 3.83
C LEU A 87 0.15 -20.35 3.94
N ASP A 88 -1.05 -20.93 3.87
CA ASP A 88 -1.25 -22.38 3.91
C ASP A 88 -0.56 -23.07 2.74
N TYR A 89 -0.56 -22.46 1.55
CA TYR A 89 0.18 -22.96 0.40
C TYR A 89 1.68 -23.03 0.70
N ASP A 90 2.30 -21.94 1.17
CA ASP A 90 3.74 -21.96 1.44
C ASP A 90 4.12 -22.86 2.62
N VAL A 91 3.25 -22.98 3.63
CA VAL A 91 3.46 -23.91 4.76
C VAL A 91 3.43 -25.36 4.26
N ARG A 92 2.46 -25.72 3.42
CA ARG A 92 2.34 -27.08 2.86
C ARG A 92 3.53 -27.45 1.97
N ASN A 93 4.16 -26.48 1.32
CA ASN A 93 5.29 -26.71 0.41
C ASN A 93 6.66 -26.45 1.07
N ASP A 94 6.71 -26.11 2.36
CA ASP A 94 7.93 -25.71 3.08
C ASP A 94 8.70 -24.55 2.41
N THR A 95 7.98 -23.61 1.81
CA THR A 95 8.54 -22.47 1.05
C THR A 95 8.45 -21.14 1.78
N VAL A 96 7.87 -21.08 2.99
CA VAL A 96 7.58 -19.84 3.74
C VAL A 96 8.75 -18.85 3.79
N ARG A 97 9.98 -19.35 3.92
CA ARG A 97 11.20 -18.51 4.07
C ARG A 97 11.95 -18.30 2.75
N THR A 98 11.58 -19.03 1.71
CA THR A 98 12.23 -19.03 0.41
C THR A 98 12.12 -17.64 -0.23
N PRO A 99 13.20 -17.09 -0.82
CA PRO A 99 13.12 -15.86 -1.60
C PRO A 99 12.05 -15.96 -2.69
N GLY A 100 11.15 -14.98 -2.75
CA GLY A 100 10.06 -14.94 -3.73
C GLY A 100 8.78 -15.69 -3.32
N SER A 101 8.76 -16.40 -2.19
CA SER A 101 7.51 -16.98 -1.66
C SER A 101 6.48 -15.90 -1.34
N LEU A 102 5.19 -16.27 -1.46
CA LEU A 102 4.07 -15.35 -1.23
C LEU A 102 4.02 -14.89 0.23
N SER A 103 4.35 -15.76 1.18
CA SER A 103 4.47 -15.46 2.61
C SER A 103 5.56 -14.42 2.88
N ARG A 104 6.72 -14.57 2.24
CA ARG A 104 7.82 -13.60 2.39
C ARG A 104 7.48 -12.28 1.72
N ASN A 105 6.81 -12.30 0.56
CA ASN A 105 6.33 -11.10 -0.12
C ASN A 105 5.28 -10.36 0.72
N LEU A 106 4.29 -11.08 1.27
CA LEU A 106 3.30 -10.53 2.20
C LEU A 106 3.96 -9.89 3.43
N ARG A 107 4.96 -10.55 4.01
CA ARG A 107 5.72 -9.98 5.12
C ARG A 107 6.38 -8.65 4.73
N ARG A 108 6.93 -8.53 3.51
CA ARG A 108 7.56 -7.28 3.02
C ARG A 108 6.53 -6.18 2.79
N VAL A 109 5.37 -6.50 2.21
CA VAL A 109 4.26 -5.55 2.06
C VAL A 109 3.80 -5.05 3.43
N ARG A 110 3.58 -5.95 4.40
CA ARG A 110 3.21 -5.57 5.77
C ARG A 110 4.23 -4.60 6.41
N GLN A 111 5.52 -4.85 6.24
CA GLN A 111 6.56 -3.96 6.76
C GLN A 111 6.50 -2.56 6.12
N GLY A 112 6.16 -2.47 4.83
CA GLY A 112 5.93 -1.18 4.18
C GLY A 112 4.73 -0.44 4.76
N LEU A 113 3.62 -1.15 4.99
CA LEU A 113 2.43 -0.57 5.65
C LEU A 113 2.74 -0.09 7.07
N ASP A 114 3.51 -0.85 7.85
CA ASP A 114 3.93 -0.46 9.19
C ASP A 114 4.79 0.82 9.19
N LEU A 115 5.67 0.99 8.20
CA LEU A 115 6.44 2.21 8.04
C LEU A 115 5.52 3.42 7.78
N ILE A 116 4.60 3.31 6.83
CA ILE A 116 3.66 4.40 6.51
C ILE A 116 2.78 4.74 7.72
N ARG A 117 2.28 3.72 8.43
CA ARG A 117 1.52 3.91 9.67
C ARG A 117 2.32 4.68 10.71
N ALA A 118 3.59 4.32 10.92
CA ALA A 118 4.47 5.01 11.86
C ALA A 118 4.73 6.47 11.45
N LEU A 119 4.88 6.74 10.15
CA LEU A 119 5.02 8.12 9.65
C LEU A 119 3.78 8.97 9.93
N PHE A 120 2.58 8.45 9.65
CA PHE A 120 1.34 9.15 9.97
C PHE A 120 1.16 9.38 11.46
N GLN A 121 1.47 8.37 12.29
CA GLN A 121 1.44 8.52 13.74
C GLN A 121 2.39 9.62 14.23
N ASN A 122 3.59 9.71 13.67
CA ASN A 122 4.54 10.77 14.00
C ASN A 122 4.00 12.15 13.60
N PHE A 123 3.40 12.31 12.42
CA PHE A 123 2.78 13.57 12.01
C PHE A 123 1.65 14.00 12.95
N LEU A 124 0.85 13.06 13.45
CA LEU A 124 -0.27 13.32 14.35
C LEU A 124 0.15 13.49 15.83
N SER A 125 1.38 13.15 16.20
CA SER A 125 1.87 13.23 17.59
C SER A 125 2.24 14.64 18.05
N THR A 126 1.91 15.66 17.25
CA THR A 126 2.15 17.08 17.53
C THR A 126 0.94 17.70 18.21
#